data_AF-A0A7J7WVP3-F1
#
_entry.id   AF-A0A7J7WVP3-F1
#
_cell.length_a   1.000
_cell.length_b   1.000
_cell.length_c   1.000
_cell.angle_alpha   90.00
_cell.angle_beta   90.00
_cell.angle_gamma   90.00
#
_symmetry.space_group_name_H-M   'P 1'
#
loop_
_entity.id
_entity.type
_entity.pdbx_description
1 polymer ?
#
loop_
_entity_poly.entity_id
_entity_poly.type
_entity_poly.pdbx_seq_one_letter_code
_entity_poly.pdbx_strand_id
1 'polypeptide(L)'
;MMCKEESNGHTSASWEFGLRGKKSLRFDSKNRNWTVLHNEGTLLKKTLARDRAMTYLLIRTSVGDCRKWLKEVLCPQDEILSTKDASTTATATVPSKARTKTPIAWWIYPVIFICPIILGILG
;
A
#
# COMPACT_ATOMS: atom_id res chain seq x y z
N MET A 1 -0.58 6.36 7.88
CA MET A 1 0.22 5.48 8.77
C MET A 1 1.24 4.76 7.90
N MET A 2 2.46 4.60 8.39
CA MET A 2 3.46 3.71 7.81
C MET A 2 3.88 2.70 8.87
N CYS A 3 4.07 1.44 8.50
CA CYS A 3 4.73 0.48 9.37
C CYS A 3 5.76 -0.34 8.61
N LYS A 4 6.69 -0.89 9.36
CA LYS A 4 7.75 -1.75 8.85
C LYS A 4 8.11 -2.80 9.89
N GLU A 5 8.55 -3.95 9.40
CA GLU A 5 9.21 -4.95 10.21
C GLU A 5 10.68 -4.54 10.40
N GLU A 6 11.14 -4.54 11.64
CA GLU A 6 12.55 -4.33 12.00
C GLU A 6 13.31 -5.66 11.97
N SER A 7 14.64 -5.61 11.94
CA SER A 7 15.50 -6.81 11.86
C SER A 7 15.34 -7.79 13.04
N ASN A 8 14.82 -7.32 14.18
CA ASN A 8 14.50 -8.12 15.36
C ASN A 8 13.07 -8.73 15.29
N GLY A 9 12.39 -8.66 14.15
CA GLY A 9 11.02 -9.14 13.96
C GLY A 9 9.94 -8.29 14.65
N HIS A 10 10.29 -7.15 15.23
CA HIS A 10 9.32 -6.22 15.80
C HIS A 10 8.76 -5.28 14.73
N THR A 11 7.50 -4.88 14.89
CA THR A 11 6.88 -3.89 13.99
C THR A 11 7.03 -2.50 14.59
N SER A 12 7.57 -1.57 13.82
CA SER A 12 7.55 -0.14 14.13
C SER A 12 6.57 0.57 13.20
N ALA A 13 5.92 1.63 13.70
CA ALA A 13 5.02 2.43 12.89
C ALA A 13 5.13 3.93 13.21
N SER A 14 4.79 4.73 12.22
CA SER A 14 4.62 6.17 12.34
C SER A 14 3.26 6.60 11.81
N TRP A 15 2.70 7.60 12.48
CA TRP A 15 1.44 8.23 12.09
C TRP A 15 1.70 9.70 11.84
N GLU A 16 1.28 10.18 10.68
CA GLU A 16 1.39 11.59 10.33
C GLU A 16 -0.01 12.17 10.21
N PHE A 17 -0.25 13.24 10.94
CA PHE A 17 -1.50 13.97 10.95
C PHE A 17 -1.28 15.32 10.28
N GLY A 18 -2.22 15.68 9.41
CA GLY A 18 -2.17 16.93 8.68
C GLY A 18 -3.25 17.91 9.11
N LEU A 19 -2.93 19.20 8.98
CA LEU A 19 -3.89 20.27 9.00
C LEU A 19 -3.80 21.02 7.68
N ARG A 20 -4.93 21.27 7.01
CA ARG A 20 -4.98 21.98 5.71
C ARG A 20 -4.06 21.34 4.65
N GLY A 21 -4.06 20.01 4.56
CA GLY A 21 -3.27 19.26 3.58
C GLY A 21 -1.77 19.18 3.86
N LYS A 22 -1.26 19.85 4.90
CA LYS A 22 0.15 19.78 5.31
C LYS A 22 0.29 18.86 6.50
N LYS A 23 1.24 17.93 6.46
CA LYS A 23 1.60 17.08 7.60
C LYS A 23 2.19 17.97 8.68
N SER A 24 1.58 18.06 9.85
CA SER A 24 2.03 19.00 10.90
C SER A 24 2.36 18.32 12.23
N LEU A 25 1.96 17.06 12.42
CA LEU A 25 2.23 16.29 13.64
C LEU A 25 2.56 14.84 13.30
N ARG A 26 3.57 14.27 13.97
CA ARG A 26 3.94 12.86 13.87
C ARG A 26 3.82 12.16 15.22
N PHE A 27 3.25 10.96 15.24
CA PHE A 27 3.35 10.03 16.35
C PHE A 27 4.26 8.86 15.96
N ASP A 28 5.26 8.59 16.78
CA ASP A 28 6.17 7.45 16.67
C ASP A 28 5.72 6.37 17.65
N SER A 29 5.30 5.20 17.16
CA SER A 29 4.76 4.15 18.01
C SER A 29 5.84 3.41 18.81
N LYS A 30 7.08 3.41 18.32
CA LYS A 30 8.22 2.74 18.98
C LYS A 30 8.60 3.51 20.24
N ASN A 31 8.75 4.82 20.10
CA ASN A 31 9.14 5.72 21.18
C ASN A 31 7.93 6.29 21.95
N ARG A 32 6.70 6.02 21.46
CA ARG A 32 5.43 6.57 21.97
C ARG A 32 5.47 8.09 22.10
N ASN A 33 6.12 8.74 21.15
CA ASN A 33 6.41 10.16 21.20
C ASN A 33 5.66 10.93 20.12
N TRP A 34 5.24 12.14 20.46
CA TRP A 34 4.56 13.08 19.57
C TRP A 34 5.51 14.22 19.18
N THR A 35 5.83 14.32 17.89
CA THR A 35 6.71 15.34 17.32
C THR A 35 5.90 16.32 16.49
N VAL A 36 5.91 17.60 16.88
CA VAL A 36 5.34 18.69 16.08
C VAL A 36 6.29 18.97 14.91
N LEU A 37 5.78 18.90 13.68
CA LEU A 37 6.57 19.14 12.46
C LEU A 37 6.47 20.61 12.02
N HIS A 38 5.29 21.22 12.21
CA HIS A 38 5.02 22.61 11.89
C HIS A 38 4.07 23.22 12.95
N ASN A 39 3.99 24.55 12.99
CA ASN A 39 3.22 25.29 14.01
C ASN A 39 1.78 24.80 14.16
N GLU A 40 1.11 24.43 13.06
CA GLU A 40 -0.26 23.91 13.08
C GLU A 40 -0.40 22.60 13.87
N GLY A 41 0.68 21.81 13.96
CA GLY A 41 0.72 20.55 14.70
C GLY A 41 0.58 20.72 16.19
N THR A 42 0.83 21.91 16.73
CA THR A 42 0.61 22.21 18.15
C THR A 42 -0.85 22.05 18.54
N LEU A 43 -1.78 22.48 17.68
CA LEU A 43 -3.22 22.31 17.91
C LEU A 43 -3.63 20.84 17.84
N LEU A 44 -3.13 20.12 16.83
CA LEU A 44 -3.36 18.68 16.69
C LEU A 44 -2.82 17.93 17.92
N LYS A 45 -1.62 18.28 18.42
CA LYS A 45 -1.02 17.63 19.59
C LYS A 45 -1.83 17.88 20.85
N LYS A 46 -2.31 19.11 21.08
CA LYS A 46 -3.18 19.42 22.23
C LYS A 46 -4.47 18.61 22.24
N THR A 47 -4.98 18.24 21.07
CA THR A 47 -6.22 17.47 20.92
C THR A 47 -5.95 15.96 20.99
N LEU A 48 -5.10 15.45 20.09
CA LEU A 48 -4.86 14.02 19.91
C LEU A 48 -3.98 13.41 21.02
N ALA A 49 -2.94 14.11 21.48
CA ALA A 49 -2.04 13.56 22.49
C ALA A 49 -2.64 13.63 23.91
N ARG A 50 -3.63 14.50 24.14
CA ARG A 50 -4.36 14.58 25.41
C ARG A 50 -5.36 13.43 25.54
N ASP A 51 -5.86 12.91 24.43
CA ASP A 51 -6.74 11.76 24.40
C ASP A 51 -5.94 10.45 24.57
N ARG A 52 -6.11 9.82 25.72
CA ARG A 52 -5.48 8.53 26.04
C ARG A 52 -6.01 7.40 25.15
N ALA A 53 -7.29 7.43 24.78
CA ALA A 53 -7.88 6.43 23.90
C ALA A 53 -7.29 6.54 22.48
N MET A 54 -7.09 7.76 21.99
CA MET A 54 -6.39 8.00 20.73
C MET A 54 -4.98 7.41 20.76
N THR A 55 -4.16 7.76 21.75
CA THR A 55 -2.79 7.24 21.86
C THR A 55 -2.77 5.70 21.98
N TYR A 56 -3.70 5.13 22.74
CA TYR A 56 -3.86 3.67 22.86
C TYR A 56 -4.20 3.01 21.51
N LEU A 57 -5.13 3.59 20.74
CA LEU A 57 -5.51 3.10 19.43
C LEU A 57 -4.30 3.10 18.48
N LEU A 58 -3.55 4.20 18.41
CA LEU A 58 -2.37 4.29 17.57
C LEU A 58 -1.36 3.19 17.92
N ILE A 59 -1.10 2.95 19.21
CA ILE A 59 -0.18 1.89 19.66
C ILE A 59 -0.70 0.49 19.27
N ARG A 60 -1.97 0.20 19.57
CA ARG A 60 -2.58 -1.11 19.33
C ARG A 60 -2.57 -1.44 17.83
N THR A 61 -2.97 -0.48 16.99
CA THR A 61 -2.96 -0.63 15.54
C THR A 61 -1.53 -0.75 15.00
N SER A 62 -0.55 -0.05 15.58
CA SER A 62 0.85 -0.13 15.14
C SER A 62 1.48 -1.50 15.35
N VAL A 63 1.30 -2.09 16.55
CA VAL A 63 1.97 -3.35 16.94
C VAL A 63 1.14 -4.58 16.54
N GLY A 64 -0.18 -4.47 16.60
CA GLY A 64 -1.11 -5.55 16.32
C GLY A 64 -1.49 -5.61 14.85
N ASP A 65 -2.35 -4.67 14.44
CA ASP A 65 -3.02 -4.72 13.14
C ASP A 65 -2.03 -4.51 11.99
N CYS A 66 -1.12 -3.54 12.12
CA CYS A 66 -0.17 -3.24 11.05
C CYS A 66 0.79 -4.40 10.77
N ARG A 67 1.15 -5.18 11.79
CA ARG A 67 1.95 -6.40 11.59
C ARG A 67 1.20 -7.44 10.76
N LYS A 68 -0.12 -7.59 10.97
CA LYS A 68 -0.95 -8.50 10.18
C LYS A 68 -1.08 -8.01 8.74
N TRP A 69 -1.41 -6.72 8.56
CA TRP A 69 -1.53 -6.11 7.24
C TRP A 69 -0.21 -6.15 6.47
N LEU A 70 0.92 -5.93 7.14
CA LEU A 70 2.23 -6.02 6.50
C LEU A 70 2.48 -7.43 5.96
N LYS A 71 2.14 -8.48 6.72
CA LYS A 71 2.22 -9.86 6.24
C LYS A 71 1.24 -10.11 5.09
N GLU A 72 0.01 -9.64 5.17
CA GLU A 72 -0.99 -9.82 4.10
C GLU A 72 -0.64 -9.09 2.80
N VAL A 73 0.07 -7.97 2.87
CA VAL A 73 0.53 -7.23 1.68
C VAL A 73 1.81 -7.83 1.09
N LEU A 74 2.66 -8.41 1.94
CA LEU A 74 3.92 -9.04 1.50
C LEU A 74 3.74 -10.50 1.06
N CYS A 75 2.87 -11.28 1.71
CA CYS A 75 2.66 -12.71 1.46
C CYS A 75 1.87 -13.14 0.20
N PRO A 76 1.32 -12.27 -0.66
CA PRO A 76 0.85 -12.67 -1.99
C PRO A 76 1.96 -12.65 -3.04
N GLN A 77 3.13 -12.07 -2.72
CA GLN A 77 4.19 -11.84 -3.70
C GLN A 77 4.91 -13.14 -4.09
N ASP A 78 4.99 -14.12 -3.18
CA ASP A 78 5.65 -15.41 -3.43
C ASP A 78 4.84 -16.32 -4.37
N GLU A 79 3.50 -16.22 -4.32
CA GLU A 79 2.58 -16.99 -5.16
C GLU A 79 2.43 -16.37 -6.57
N ILE A 80 2.42 -15.04 -6.65
CA ILE A 80 2.39 -14.30 -7.93
C ILE A 80 3.73 -14.42 -8.67
N LEU A 81 4.86 -14.44 -7.96
CA LEU A 81 6.18 -14.65 -8.56
C LEU A 81 6.38 -16.10 -9.01
N SER A 82 5.95 -17.10 -8.23
CA SER A 82 6.04 -18.52 -8.64
C SER A 82 5.21 -18.83 -9.90
N THR A 83 4.05 -18.18 -10.07
CA THR A 83 3.21 -18.36 -11.26
C THR A 83 3.86 -17.76 -12.52
N LYS A 84 4.71 -16.74 -12.37
CA LYS A 84 5.41 -16.12 -13.49
C LYS A 84 6.54 -16.99 -14.04
N ASP A 85 7.21 -17.77 -13.19
CA ASP A 85 8.27 -18.70 -13.63
C ASP A 85 7.71 -20.00 -14.21
N ALA A 86 6.52 -20.44 -13.80
CA ALA A 86 5.88 -21.65 -14.32
C ALA A 86 5.37 -21.53 -15.77
N SER A 87 5.19 -20.32 -16.30
CA SER A 87 4.62 -20.12 -17.65
C SER A 87 5.66 -20.20 -18.80
N THR A 88 6.92 -20.58 -18.54
CA THR A 88 7.98 -20.65 -19.57
C THR A 88 8.29 -22.07 -20.06
N THR A 89 7.60 -23.11 -19.58
CA THR A 89 7.85 -24.50 -20.00
C THR A 89 6.69 -25.07 -20.80
N ALA A 90 6.58 -24.69 -22.07
CA ALA A 90 5.85 -25.45 -23.09
C ALA A 90 6.40 -25.16 -24.50
N THR A 91 7.67 -25.47 -24.74
CA THR A 91 8.21 -25.56 -26.11
C THR A 91 7.72 -26.86 -26.74
N ALA A 92 6.56 -26.81 -27.39
CA ALA A 92 6.13 -27.85 -28.32
C ALA A 92 6.69 -27.54 -29.73
N THR A 93 7.66 -28.33 -30.17
CA THR A 93 8.20 -28.32 -31.54
C THR A 93 7.26 -29.05 -32.50
N VAL A 94 6.62 -28.34 -33.45
CA VAL A 94 6.06 -28.88 -34.72
C VAL A 94 6.01 -27.73 -35.77
N PRO A 95 6.26 -27.97 -37.07
CA PRO A 95 6.92 -27.01 -37.96
C PRO A 95 5.99 -26.05 -38.73
N SER A 96 6.66 -25.12 -39.42
CA SER A 96 6.11 -23.99 -40.16
C SER A 96 5.04 -24.35 -41.20
N LYS A 97 3.95 -23.56 -41.19
CA LYS A 97 3.25 -23.17 -42.43
C LYS A 97 2.47 -21.88 -42.20
N ALA A 98 2.92 -20.81 -42.85
CA ALA A 98 2.30 -19.51 -42.81
C ALA A 98 0.88 -19.55 -43.41
N ARG A 99 -0.10 -18.98 -42.71
CA ARG A 99 -1.37 -18.54 -43.31
C ARG A 99 -1.84 -17.25 -42.66
N THR A 100 -1.91 -16.22 -43.49
CA THR A 100 -2.31 -14.83 -43.24
C THR A 100 -3.75 -14.72 -42.73
N LYS A 101 -3.98 -14.08 -41.58
CA LYS A 101 -5.24 -13.39 -41.22
C LYS A 101 -4.99 -12.28 -40.17
N THR A 102 -5.26 -11.04 -40.61
CA THR A 102 -5.70 -9.80 -39.90
C THR A 102 -5.34 -9.58 -38.41
N PRO A 103 -4.80 -8.40 -38.04
CA PRO A 103 -4.29 -8.15 -36.68
C PRO A 103 -5.42 -8.13 -35.65
N ILE A 104 -5.14 -8.78 -34.52
CA ILE A 104 -5.96 -8.99 -33.31
C ILE A 104 -6.18 -7.67 -32.53
N ALA A 105 -6.39 -6.56 -33.24
CA ALA A 105 -6.45 -5.22 -32.67
C ALA A 105 -7.87 -4.76 -32.29
N TRP A 106 -8.92 -5.48 -32.69
CA TRP A 106 -10.30 -5.01 -32.46
C TRP A 106 -10.78 -5.20 -31.01
N TRP A 107 -10.26 -6.17 -30.27
CA TRP A 107 -10.75 -6.47 -28.91
C TRP A 107 -10.06 -5.70 -27.78
N ILE A 108 -9.00 -4.95 -28.09
CA ILE A 108 -8.22 -4.20 -27.09
C ILE A 108 -8.88 -2.84 -26.76
N TYR A 109 -9.66 -2.27 -27.70
CA TYR A 109 -10.29 -0.96 -27.55
C TYR A 109 -11.32 -0.84 -26.41
N PRO A 110 -12.23 -1.82 -26.16
CA PRO A 110 -13.20 -1.69 -25.07
C PRO A 110 -12.57 -1.87 -23.67
N VAL A 111 -11.41 -2.50 -23.55
CA VAL A 111 -10.75 -2.74 -22.24
C VAL A 111 -10.02 -1.50 -21.75
N ILE A 112 -9.41 -0.72 -22.66
CA ILE A 112 -8.67 0.50 -22.31
C ILE A 112 -9.60 1.62 -21.83
N PHE A 113 -10.86 1.65 -22.29
CA PHE A 113 -11.79 2.74 -21.99
C PHE A 113 -12.50 2.62 -20.62
N ILE A 114 -12.39 1.49 -19.91
CA ILE A 114 -13.05 1.31 -18.60
C ILE A 114 -12.19 1.85 -17.45
N CYS A 115 -10.86 1.88 -17.59
CA CYS A 115 -9.95 2.39 -16.57
C CYS A 115 -10.01 3.92 -16.33
N PRO A 116 -10.10 4.81 -17.34
CA PRO A 116 -10.10 6.25 -17.08
C PRO A 116 -11.44 6.77 -16.56
N ILE A 117 -12.57 6.09 -16.84
CA ILE A 117 -13.89 6.55 -16.40
C ILE A 117 -13.99 6.45 -14.87
N ILE A 118 -13.50 5.38 -14.24
CA ILE A 118 -13.58 5.20 -12.78
C ILE A 118 -12.73 6.25 -12.03
N LEU A 119 -11.65 6.75 -12.64
CA LEU A 119 -10.80 7.79 -12.04
C LEU A 119 -11.34 9.22 -12.23
N GLY A 120 -12.30 9.43 -13.15
CA GLY A 120 -12.86 10.75 -13.48
C GLY A 120 -14.21 11.07 -12.80
N ILE A 121 -14.95 10.07 -12.30
CA ILE A 121 -16.21 10.28 -11.55
C ILE A 121 -16.00 10.44 -10.03
N LEU A 122 -14.78 10.24 -9.54
CA LEU A 122 -14.38 10.54 -8.16
C LEU A 122 -13.39 11.72 -8.10
N GLY A 123 -13.54 12.67 -9.03
CA GLY A 123 -12.87 13.97 -9.05
C GLY A 123 -13.89 15.09 -9.11
#